data_AF-A0A2E6TS08-F1
#
_entry.id   AF-A0A2E6TS08-F1
#
_cell.length_a   1.000
_cell.length_b   1.000
_cell.length_c   1.000
_cell.angle_alpha   90.00
_cell.angle_beta   90.00
_cell.angle_gamma   90.00
#
_symmetry.space_group_name_H-M   'P 1'
#
loop_
_entity.id
_entity.type
_entity.pdbx_description
1 polymer ?
#
loop_
_entity_poly.entity_id
_entity_poly.type
_entity_poly.pdbx_seq_one_letter_code
_entity_poly.pdbx_strand_id
1 'polypeptide(L)'
;MLVLLQAVLGFDNLLYISLESKRAPAGDQERVRRWGIGLAIVLRIVLLFALVRLIALFEEPFGRLHWPGVVDAQLNLHGVIVLLGGVFIIYTATKEIFHMLSLDDLGGGGETESASSKAVIAKIVLMNLVFSFDSILSAMALTDNFYVMAVAIIVTGVLMIWLADSVAEFLQRNRMYEVLGLFILFVVGIMLLSEVGGHGEDKQTFLKFFGKEVNPMSKATFYFVITVMVLVDIVQSRYQKKLLRKRELAAK
;
A
#
# COMPACT_ATOMS: atom_id res chain seq x y z
N MET A 1 13.98 -6.28 -16.24
CA MET A 1 12.69 -5.55 -16.22
C MET A 1 11.84 -5.94 -15.01
N LEU A 2 11.49 -7.21 -14.82
CA LEU A 2 10.61 -7.67 -13.72
C LEU A 2 11.10 -7.31 -12.32
N VAL A 3 12.41 -7.42 -12.04
CA VAL A 3 12.99 -7.00 -10.75
C VAL A 3 12.75 -5.50 -10.50
N LEU A 4 12.90 -4.66 -11.52
CA LEU A 4 12.68 -3.21 -11.41
C LEU A 4 11.20 -2.91 -11.15
N LEU A 5 10.30 -3.54 -11.92
CA LEU A 5 8.86 -3.39 -11.74
C LEU A 5 8.41 -3.86 -10.35
N GLN A 6 8.92 -5.00 -9.88
CA GLN A 6 8.63 -5.50 -8.54
C GLN A 6 9.27 -4.68 -7.43
N ALA A 7 10.42 -4.04 -7.67
CA ALA A 7 11.01 -3.12 -6.70
C ALA A 7 10.17 -1.84 -6.57
N VAL A 8 9.72 -1.27 -7.69
CA VAL A 8 8.86 -0.07 -7.68
C VAL A 8 7.50 -0.38 -7.05
N LEU A 9 6.85 -1.49 -7.41
CA LEU A 9 5.58 -1.93 -6.81
C LEU A 9 5.75 -2.46 -5.36
N GLY A 10 6.95 -2.92 -5.01
CA GLY A 10 7.27 -3.44 -3.68
C GLY A 10 7.57 -2.36 -2.66
N PHE A 11 7.86 -1.13 -3.12
CA PHE A 11 8.12 0.01 -2.25
C PHE A 11 6.90 0.37 -1.39
N ASP A 12 5.70 0.31 -1.97
CA ASP A 12 4.42 0.61 -1.32
C ASP A 12 4.19 -0.36 -0.14
N ASN A 13 4.46 -1.65 -0.38
CA ASN A 13 4.39 -2.70 0.63
C ASN A 13 5.45 -2.51 1.72
N LEU A 14 6.68 -2.12 1.35
CA LEU A 14 7.75 -1.81 2.31
C LEU A 14 7.38 -0.62 3.21
N LEU A 15 6.80 0.44 2.64
CA LEU A 15 6.31 1.59 3.39
C LEU A 15 5.20 1.18 4.36
N TYR A 16 4.21 0.40 3.91
CA TYR A 16 3.15 -0.10 4.77
C TYR A 16 3.70 -0.93 5.94
N ILE A 17 4.59 -1.89 5.67
CA ILE A 17 5.22 -2.72 6.69
C ILE A 17 5.98 -1.85 7.70
N SER A 18 6.74 -0.86 7.22
CA SER A 18 7.53 0.03 8.06
C SER A 18 6.65 0.87 8.97
N LEU A 19 5.52 1.40 8.46
CA LEU A 19 4.55 2.18 9.23
C LEU A 19 3.78 1.31 10.23
N GLU A 20 3.24 0.17 9.80
CA GLU A 20 2.42 -0.70 10.67
C GLU A 20 3.27 -1.34 11.78
N SER A 21 4.55 -1.65 11.52
CA SER A 21 5.45 -2.22 12.52
C SER A 21 5.69 -1.32 13.74
N LYS A 22 5.54 0.01 13.60
CA LYS A 22 5.67 0.96 14.71
C LYS A 22 4.59 0.80 15.77
N ARG A 23 3.49 0.13 15.43
CA ARG A 23 2.38 -0.15 16.36
C ARG A 23 2.68 -1.31 17.29
N ALA A 24 3.72 -2.09 17.01
CA ALA A 24 4.22 -3.11 17.93
C ALA A 24 4.97 -2.45 19.11
N PRO A 25 5.07 -3.13 20.27
CA PRO A 25 5.88 -2.67 21.39
C PRO A 25 7.30 -2.31 20.95
N ALA A 26 7.89 -1.24 21.51
CA ALA A 26 9.16 -0.68 21.04
C ALA A 26 10.30 -1.71 20.89
N GLY A 27 10.43 -2.64 21.85
CA GLY A 27 11.44 -3.72 21.80
C GLY A 27 11.18 -4.80 20.75
N ASP A 28 9.98 -4.84 20.17
CA ASP A 28 9.53 -5.86 19.22
C ASP A 28 9.46 -5.35 17.77
N GLN A 29 9.55 -4.04 17.52
CA GLN A 29 9.29 -3.45 16.20
C GLN A 29 10.23 -4.00 15.11
N GLU A 30 11.53 -4.10 15.39
CA GLU A 30 12.51 -4.67 14.44
C GLU A 30 12.22 -6.13 14.14
N ARG A 31 11.90 -6.90 15.18
CA ARG A 31 11.53 -8.31 15.03
C ARG A 31 10.25 -8.45 14.20
N VAL A 32 9.24 -7.64 14.47
CA VAL A 32 7.97 -7.60 13.71
C VAL A 32 8.19 -7.23 12.26
N ARG A 33 9.06 -6.26 11.93
CA ARG A 33 9.42 -5.94 10.54
C ARG A 33 10.05 -7.14 9.85
N ARG A 34 11.11 -7.72 10.42
CA ARG A 34 11.85 -8.82 9.77
C ARG A 34 10.99 -10.06 9.60
N TRP A 35 10.24 -10.46 10.63
CA TRP A 35 9.30 -11.58 10.52
C TRP A 35 8.14 -11.28 9.58
N GLY A 36 7.62 -10.05 9.60
CA GLY A 36 6.59 -9.58 8.68
C GLY A 36 7.04 -9.69 7.23
N ILE A 37 8.24 -9.20 6.89
CA ILE A 37 8.81 -9.26 5.54
C ILE A 37 9.14 -10.71 5.14
N GLY A 38 9.77 -11.48 6.03
CA GLY A 38 10.09 -12.88 5.76
C GLY A 38 8.84 -13.71 5.46
N LEU A 39 7.81 -13.59 6.30
CA LEU A 39 6.53 -14.25 6.11
C LEU A 39 5.80 -13.74 4.85
N ALA A 40 5.88 -12.45 4.57
CA ALA A 40 5.34 -11.84 3.36
C ALA A 40 5.94 -12.43 2.07
N ILE A 41 7.27 -12.61 2.03
CA ILE A 41 7.94 -13.21 0.86
C ILE A 41 7.51 -14.66 0.68
N VAL A 42 7.48 -15.45 1.75
CA VAL A 42 7.04 -16.85 1.70
C VAL A 42 5.60 -16.94 1.19
N LEU A 43 4.69 -16.14 1.74
CA LEU A 43 3.30 -16.10 1.29
C LEU A 43 3.17 -15.65 -0.16
N ARG A 44 4.02 -14.74 -0.62
CA ARG A 44 4.02 -14.28 -2.01
C ARG A 44 4.43 -15.38 -2.98
N ILE A 45 5.40 -16.23 -2.60
CA ILE A 45 5.79 -17.41 -3.41
C ILE A 45 4.68 -18.45 -3.42
N VAL A 46 4.05 -18.72 -2.27
CA VAL A 46 2.90 -19.63 -2.17
C VAL A 46 1.74 -19.12 -3.03
N LEU A 47 1.46 -17.82 -2.95
CA LEU A 47 0.41 -17.18 -3.75
C LEU A 47 0.74 -17.23 -5.25
N LEU A 48 2.00 -16.98 -5.65
CA LEU A 48 2.42 -17.12 -7.05
C LEU A 48 2.13 -18.53 -7.58
N PHE A 49 2.49 -19.56 -6.80
CA PHE A 49 2.20 -20.93 -7.18
C PHE A 49 0.69 -21.20 -7.29
N ALA A 50 -0.10 -20.71 -6.33
CA ALA A 50 -1.55 -20.83 -6.35
C ALA A 50 -2.16 -20.12 -7.57
N LEU A 51 -1.75 -18.88 -7.85
CA LEU A 51 -2.24 -18.11 -8.99
C LEU A 51 -1.90 -18.76 -10.32
N VAL A 52 -0.65 -19.20 -10.53
CA VAL A 52 -0.25 -19.86 -11.78
C VAL A 52 -1.06 -21.15 -12.04
N ARG A 53 -1.51 -21.84 -10.99
CA ARG A 53 -2.30 -23.09 -11.10
C ARG A 53 -3.81 -22.88 -11.14
N LEU A 54 -4.30 -21.84 -10.47
CA LEU A 54 -5.72 -21.64 -10.16
C LEU A 54 -6.25 -20.29 -10.68
N ILE A 55 -5.55 -19.61 -11.60
CA ILE A 55 -5.92 -18.29 -12.10
C ILE A 55 -7.38 -18.24 -12.57
N ALA A 56 -7.86 -19.30 -13.22
CA ALA A 56 -9.25 -19.41 -13.67
C ALA A 56 -10.25 -19.24 -12.52
N LEU A 57 -10.00 -19.85 -11.35
CA LEU A 57 -10.88 -19.70 -10.18
C LEU A 57 -10.85 -18.28 -9.60
N PHE A 58 -9.73 -17.57 -9.71
CA PHE A 58 -9.61 -16.21 -9.22
C PHE A 58 -10.22 -15.17 -10.15
N GLU A 59 -10.23 -15.45 -11.45
CA GLU A 59 -10.79 -14.58 -12.48
C GLU A 59 -12.29 -14.85 -12.72
N GLU A 60 -12.76 -16.08 -12.48
CA GLU A 60 -14.17 -16.45 -12.66
C GLU A 60 -15.12 -15.57 -11.82
N PRO A 61 -16.12 -14.93 -12.45
CA PRO A 61 -17.06 -14.09 -11.74
C PRO A 61 -18.06 -14.94 -10.96
N PHE A 62 -18.15 -14.73 -9.64
CA PHE A 62 -19.01 -15.55 -8.77
C PHE A 62 -20.25 -14.82 -8.22
N GLY A 63 -20.56 -13.62 -8.72
CA GLY A 63 -21.79 -12.94 -8.36
C GLY A 63 -22.00 -11.65 -9.13
N ARG A 64 -23.25 -11.35 -9.44
CA ARG A 64 -23.68 -10.04 -9.94
C ARG A 64 -24.47 -9.35 -8.84
N LEU A 65 -23.98 -8.21 -8.39
CA LEU A 65 -24.70 -7.31 -7.51
C LEU A 65 -25.40 -6.27 -8.37
N HIS A 66 -26.71 -6.42 -8.54
CA HIS A 66 -27.52 -5.47 -9.29
C HIS A 66 -28.45 -4.70 -8.33
N TRP A 67 -28.10 -3.46 -8.05
CA TRP A 67 -28.97 -2.49 -7.38
C TRP A 67 -29.41 -1.42 -8.40
N PRO A 68 -30.69 -1.45 -8.83
CA PRO A 68 -31.21 -0.53 -9.85
C PRO A 68 -30.88 0.94 -9.53
N GLY A 69 -30.20 1.62 -10.47
CA GLY A 69 -29.88 3.05 -10.41
C GLY A 69 -28.73 3.45 -9.50
N VAL A 70 -28.16 2.53 -8.70
CA VAL A 70 -27.14 2.88 -7.69
C VAL A 70 -25.84 2.11 -7.94
N VAL A 71 -25.88 0.78 -8.03
CA VAL A 71 -24.70 -0.08 -8.23
C VAL A 71 -25.04 -1.22 -9.19
N ASP A 72 -24.26 -1.38 -10.26
CA ASP A 72 -24.24 -2.63 -11.03
C ASP A 72 -22.80 -3.14 -11.01
N ALA A 73 -22.61 -4.31 -10.42
CA ALA A 73 -21.29 -4.89 -10.24
C ALA A 73 -21.28 -6.37 -10.58
N GLN A 74 -20.24 -6.82 -11.24
CA GLN A 74 -19.89 -8.23 -11.36
C GLN A 74 -18.50 -8.39 -10.75
N LEU A 75 -18.37 -9.24 -9.73
CA LEU A 75 -17.12 -9.39 -8.99
C LEU A 75 -16.61 -10.82 -9.08
N ASN A 76 -15.29 -10.95 -9.21
CA ASN A 76 -14.54 -12.18 -9.02
C ASN A 76 -13.74 -12.13 -7.70
N LEU A 77 -13.03 -13.21 -7.37
CA LEU A 77 -12.31 -13.32 -6.09
C LEU A 77 -11.22 -12.25 -5.98
N HIS A 78 -10.53 -11.98 -7.08
CA HIS A 78 -9.55 -10.91 -7.18
C HIS A 78 -10.16 -9.55 -6.82
N GLY A 79 -11.27 -9.17 -7.48
CA GLY A 79 -11.95 -7.90 -7.26
C GLY A 79 -12.40 -7.71 -5.81
N VAL A 80 -12.88 -8.77 -5.16
CA VAL A 80 -13.24 -8.71 -3.73
C VAL A 80 -12.03 -8.48 -2.83
N ILE A 81 -10.92 -9.21 -3.06
CA ILE A 81 -9.69 -9.06 -2.27
C ILE A 81 -9.12 -7.65 -2.40
N VAL A 82 -9.05 -7.13 -3.63
CA VAL A 82 -8.55 -5.78 -3.92
C VAL A 82 -9.47 -4.70 -3.36
N LEU A 83 -10.80 -4.86 -3.48
CA LEU A 83 -11.77 -3.94 -2.92
C LEU A 83 -11.63 -3.84 -1.39
N LEU A 84 -11.64 -4.98 -0.70
CA LEU A 84 -11.51 -5.03 0.76
C LEU A 84 -10.17 -4.46 1.23
N GLY A 85 -9.09 -4.80 0.54
CA GLY A 85 -7.76 -4.26 0.84
C GLY A 85 -7.66 -2.75 0.61
N GLY A 86 -8.20 -2.25 -0.49
CA GLY A 86 -8.26 -0.82 -0.79
C GLY A 86 -9.04 -0.03 0.26
N VAL A 87 -10.24 -0.51 0.64
CA VAL A 87 -11.03 0.11 1.73
C VAL A 87 -10.26 0.09 3.04
N PHE A 88 -9.64 -1.04 3.39
CA PHE A 88 -8.88 -1.18 4.63
C PHE A 88 -7.69 -0.22 4.69
N ILE A 89 -6.96 -0.05 3.58
CA ILE A 89 -5.84 0.88 3.48
C ILE A 89 -6.30 2.31 3.67
N ILE A 90 -7.33 2.74 2.92
CA ILE A 90 -7.87 4.09 3.00
C ILE A 90 -8.32 4.38 4.43
N TYR A 91 -9.07 3.45 5.04
CA TYR A 91 -9.52 3.57 6.42
C TYR A 91 -8.34 3.73 7.38
N THR A 92 -7.33 2.87 7.26
CA THR A 92 -6.16 2.87 8.15
C THR A 92 -5.32 4.13 8.00
N ALA A 93 -5.05 4.55 6.76
CA ALA A 93 -4.29 5.76 6.46
C ALA A 93 -5.04 7.02 6.94
N THR A 94 -6.34 7.09 6.69
CA THR A 94 -7.19 8.21 7.13
C THR A 94 -7.19 8.31 8.66
N LYS A 95 -7.46 7.19 9.34
CA LYS A 95 -7.45 7.13 10.81
C LYS A 95 -6.12 7.61 11.39
N GLU A 96 -5.01 7.20 10.79
CA GLU A 96 -3.67 7.60 11.26
C GLU A 96 -3.39 9.09 11.01
N ILE A 97 -3.76 9.61 9.83
CA ILE A 97 -3.64 11.04 9.53
C ILE A 97 -4.42 11.87 10.55
N PHE A 98 -5.66 11.49 10.87
CA PHE A 98 -6.45 12.17 11.92
C PHE A 98 -5.81 12.06 13.29
N HIS A 99 -5.28 10.89 13.65
CA HIS A 99 -4.61 10.69 14.93
C HIS A 99 -3.37 11.60 15.08
N MET A 100 -2.55 11.69 14.04
CA MET A 100 -1.38 12.57 14.03
C MET A 100 -1.72 14.05 14.14
N LEU A 101 -2.84 14.48 13.52
CA LEU A 101 -3.34 15.85 13.64
C LEU A 101 -3.85 16.14 15.06
N SER A 102 -4.54 15.17 15.69
CA SER A 102 -5.06 15.33 17.05
C SER A 102 -3.98 15.39 18.14
N LEU A 103 -2.83 14.74 17.91
CA LEU A 103 -1.68 14.78 18.83
C LEU A 103 -0.94 16.12 18.83
N ASP A 104 -1.09 16.95 17.78
CA ASP A 104 -0.47 18.28 17.73
C ASP A 104 -1.32 19.36 18.43
N ASP A 105 -2.63 19.12 18.63
CA ASP A 105 -3.56 20.06 19.29
C ASP A 105 -3.70 19.82 20.80
N LEU A 106 -3.36 18.63 21.29
CA LEU A 106 -3.39 18.28 22.70
C LEU A 106 -1.96 17.98 23.15
N GLY A 107 -1.33 18.91 23.90
CA GLY A 107 0.04 18.80 24.41
C GLY A 107 0.31 17.68 25.42
N GLY A 108 -0.31 16.51 25.27
CA GLY A 108 -0.09 15.31 26.07
C GLY A 108 0.22 14.13 25.16
N GLY A 109 1.35 13.46 25.42
CA GLY A 109 1.71 12.20 24.79
C GLY A 109 0.65 11.13 25.10
N GLY A 110 -0.35 11.01 24.24
CA GLY A 110 -1.32 9.93 24.29
C GLY A 110 -0.62 8.63 23.95
N GLU A 111 -0.52 7.73 24.94
CA GLU A 111 -0.13 6.34 24.74
C GLU A 111 -1.05 5.74 23.69
N THR A 112 -0.55 5.59 22.47
CA THR A 112 -1.21 4.75 21.48
C THR A 112 -1.11 3.34 22.04
N GLU A 113 -2.22 2.74 22.48
CA GLU A 113 -2.23 1.36 22.95
C GLU A 113 -1.49 0.48 21.94
N SER A 114 -0.32 -0.02 22.35
CA SER A 114 0.52 -0.82 21.46
C SER A 114 -0.25 -2.08 21.10
N ALA A 115 -0.54 -2.26 19.82
CA ALA A 115 -1.16 -3.48 19.35
C ALA A 115 -0.20 -4.65 19.60
N SER A 116 -0.74 -5.80 20.01
CA SER A 116 0.08 -7.00 20.18
C SER A 116 0.90 -7.28 18.92
N SER A 117 2.19 -7.63 19.08
CA SER A 117 3.09 -7.96 17.97
C SER A 117 2.47 -8.98 17.00
N LYS A 118 1.66 -9.92 17.50
CA LYS A 118 0.93 -10.89 16.67
C LYS A 118 -0.15 -10.26 15.79
N ALA A 119 -0.91 -9.30 16.34
CA ALA A 119 -1.94 -8.59 15.60
C ALA A 119 -1.32 -7.71 14.51
N VAL A 120 -0.19 -7.07 14.79
CA VAL A 120 0.57 -6.28 13.82
C VAL A 120 1.09 -7.16 12.68
N ILE A 121 1.69 -8.31 13.00
CA ILE A 121 2.14 -9.28 11.99
C ILE A 121 0.96 -9.77 11.15
N ALA A 122 -0.18 -10.08 11.76
CA ALA A 122 -1.36 -10.53 11.03
C ALA A 122 -1.88 -9.49 10.03
N LYS A 123 -1.89 -8.20 10.42
CA LYS A 123 -2.23 -7.09 9.50
C LYS A 123 -1.22 -6.96 8.35
N ILE A 124 0.07 -7.00 8.66
CA ILE A 124 1.14 -6.98 7.64
C ILE A 124 0.94 -8.11 6.64
N VAL A 125 0.68 -9.33 7.13
CA VAL A 125 0.45 -10.51 6.29
C VAL A 125 -0.79 -10.35 5.41
N LEU A 126 -1.90 -9.93 5.99
CA LEU A 126 -3.16 -9.72 5.26
C LEU A 126 -2.97 -8.69 4.14
N MET A 127 -2.30 -7.58 4.45
CA MET A 127 -2.07 -6.52 3.47
C MET A 127 -1.07 -6.91 2.39
N ASN A 128 -0.02 -7.63 2.78
CA ASN A 128 0.92 -8.17 1.82
C ASN A 128 0.21 -9.15 0.86
N LEU A 129 -0.76 -9.94 1.34
CA LEU A 129 -1.56 -10.80 0.47
C LEU A 129 -2.29 -9.97 -0.59
N VAL A 130 -3.02 -8.92 -0.18
CA VAL A 130 -3.73 -8.01 -1.09
C VAL A 130 -2.77 -7.41 -2.14
N PHE A 131 -1.66 -6.81 -1.72
CA PHE A 131 -0.69 -6.21 -2.65
C PHE A 131 0.02 -7.24 -3.54
N SER A 132 0.19 -8.46 -3.03
CA SER A 132 0.79 -9.54 -3.81
C SER A 132 -0.12 -9.99 -4.96
N PHE A 133 -1.45 -9.93 -4.81
CA PHE A 133 -2.39 -10.27 -5.88
C PHE A 133 -2.21 -9.37 -7.11
N ASP A 134 -2.35 -8.04 -6.98
CA ASP A 134 -2.19 -7.11 -8.11
C ASP A 134 -0.78 -7.24 -8.73
N SER A 135 0.25 -7.18 -7.90
CA SER A 135 1.62 -7.19 -8.40
C SER A 135 2.03 -8.50 -9.08
N ILE A 136 1.47 -9.65 -8.68
CA ILE A 136 1.69 -10.94 -9.36
C ILE A 136 0.89 -10.99 -10.66
N LEU A 137 -0.38 -10.60 -10.68
CA LEU A 137 -1.17 -10.58 -11.91
C LEU A 137 -0.57 -9.64 -12.96
N SER A 138 -0.10 -8.47 -12.52
CA SER A 138 0.68 -7.53 -13.34
C SER A 138 1.98 -8.15 -13.89
N ALA A 139 2.65 -8.99 -13.12
CA ALA A 139 3.86 -9.68 -13.57
C ALA A 139 3.55 -10.84 -14.54
N MET A 140 2.45 -11.56 -14.32
CA MET A 140 1.97 -12.62 -15.22
C MET A 140 1.60 -12.07 -16.59
N ALA A 141 1.07 -10.84 -16.66
CA ALA A 141 0.82 -10.15 -17.93
C ALA A 141 2.11 -9.86 -18.74
N LEU A 142 3.30 -9.93 -18.11
CA LEU A 142 4.59 -9.66 -18.75
C LEU A 142 5.40 -10.93 -19.05
N THR A 143 5.11 -12.05 -18.38
CA THR A 143 5.84 -13.31 -18.55
C THR A 143 5.03 -14.50 -18.03
N ASP A 144 5.08 -15.62 -18.76
CA ASP A 144 4.51 -16.89 -18.31
C ASP A 144 5.52 -17.75 -17.52
N ASN A 145 6.80 -17.34 -17.48
CA ASN A 145 7.85 -18.11 -16.81
C ASN A 145 7.81 -17.93 -15.28
N PHE A 146 7.30 -18.98 -14.60
CA PHE A 146 7.26 -19.07 -13.14
C PHE A 146 8.61 -18.81 -12.47
N TYR A 147 9.70 -19.40 -12.96
CA TYR A 147 11.01 -19.28 -12.32
C TYR A 147 11.52 -17.85 -12.34
N VAL A 148 11.30 -17.13 -13.43
CA VAL A 148 11.70 -15.72 -13.56
C VAL A 148 10.91 -14.85 -12.58
N MET A 149 9.60 -15.08 -12.45
CA MET A 149 8.77 -14.36 -11.46
C MET A 149 9.18 -14.67 -10.02
N ALA A 150 9.42 -15.94 -9.70
CA ALA A 150 9.84 -16.37 -8.36
C ALA A 150 11.20 -15.77 -7.97
N VAL A 151 12.18 -15.81 -8.87
CA VAL A 151 13.50 -15.19 -8.64
C VAL A 151 13.36 -13.69 -8.45
N ALA A 152 12.53 -13.00 -9.23
CA ALA A 152 12.29 -11.58 -9.04
C ALA A 152 11.71 -11.27 -7.65
N ILE A 153 10.74 -12.08 -7.18
CA ILE A 153 10.12 -11.91 -5.85
C ILE A 153 11.15 -12.11 -4.74
N ILE A 154 12.01 -13.13 -4.87
CA ILE A 154 13.05 -13.42 -3.89
C ILE A 154 14.07 -12.28 -3.84
N VAL A 155 14.58 -11.84 -5.00
CA VAL A 155 15.58 -10.77 -5.09
C VAL A 155 15.04 -9.46 -4.52
N THR A 156 13.83 -9.07 -4.91
CA THR A 156 13.18 -7.87 -4.37
C THR A 156 12.85 -8.02 -2.89
N GLY A 157 12.45 -9.21 -2.45
CA GLY A 157 12.26 -9.56 -1.05
C GLY A 157 13.51 -9.35 -0.19
N VAL A 158 14.65 -9.87 -0.64
CA VAL A 158 15.94 -9.69 0.05
C VAL A 158 16.33 -8.21 0.11
N LEU A 159 16.15 -7.46 -0.99
CA LEU A 159 16.36 -6.01 -1.00
C LEU A 159 15.45 -5.29 -0.01
N MET A 160 14.18 -5.69 0.11
CA MET A 160 13.24 -5.12 1.09
C MET A 160 13.71 -5.36 2.52
N ILE A 161 14.17 -6.57 2.86
CA ILE A 161 14.72 -6.87 4.20
C ILE A 161 15.89 -5.95 4.50
N TRP A 162 16.80 -5.75 3.52
CA TRP A 162 17.96 -4.91 3.68
C TRP A 162 17.61 -3.42 3.86
N LEU A 163 16.58 -2.93 3.17
CA LEU A 163 16.14 -1.54 3.23
C LEU A 163 15.17 -1.22 4.37
N ALA A 164 14.48 -2.21 4.93
CA ALA A 164 13.37 -2.00 5.86
C ALA A 164 13.76 -1.22 7.12
N ASP A 165 14.91 -1.57 7.71
CA ASP A 165 15.37 -0.89 8.92
C ASP A 165 15.74 0.56 8.62
N SER A 166 16.45 0.81 7.51
CA SER A 166 16.80 2.17 7.06
C SER A 166 15.58 3.03 6.71
N VAL A 167 14.58 2.45 6.04
CA VAL A 167 13.33 3.15 5.71
C VAL A 167 12.54 3.46 6.99
N ALA A 168 12.43 2.50 7.92
CA ALA A 168 11.73 2.71 9.18
C ALA A 168 12.40 3.81 10.03
N GLU A 169 13.72 3.77 10.17
CA GLU A 169 14.49 4.80 10.90
C GLU A 169 14.36 6.18 10.25
N PHE A 170 14.43 6.24 8.91
CA PHE A 170 14.24 7.49 8.18
C PHE A 170 12.87 8.11 8.42
N LEU A 171 11.81 7.28 8.39
CA LEU A 171 10.44 7.74 8.69
C LEU A 171 10.29 8.16 10.16
N GLN A 172 10.92 7.46 11.11
CA GLN A 172 10.87 7.82 12.53
C GLN A 172 11.58 9.14 12.84
N ARG A 173 12.76 9.36 12.25
CA ARG A 173 13.55 10.57 12.50
C ARG A 173 12.89 11.84 11.96
N ASN A 174 12.01 11.68 10.97
CA ASN A 174 11.42 12.79 10.24
C ASN A 174 9.89 12.62 10.14
N ARG A 175 9.16 13.12 11.15
CA ARG A 175 7.69 13.06 11.23
C ARG A 175 6.97 13.56 9.95
N MET A 176 7.52 14.55 9.26
CA MET A 176 7.00 15.00 7.95
C MET A 176 6.96 13.87 6.90
N TYR A 177 8.02 13.06 6.82
CA TYR A 177 8.11 11.95 5.87
C TYR A 177 7.22 10.77 6.28
N GLU A 178 6.93 10.62 7.57
CA GLU A 178 5.93 9.66 8.04
C GLU A 178 4.53 10.00 7.54
N VAL A 179 4.12 11.27 7.67
CA VAL A 179 2.84 11.76 7.15
C VAL A 179 2.78 11.59 5.62
N LEU A 180 3.86 11.92 4.91
CA LEU A 180 3.97 11.69 3.46
C LEU A 180 3.76 10.22 3.09
N GLY A 181 4.34 9.29 3.85
CA GLY A 181 4.16 7.84 3.68
C GLY A 181 2.70 7.40 3.86
N LEU A 182 1.97 7.97 4.82
CA LEU A 182 0.54 7.71 5.02
C LEU A 182 -0.31 8.24 3.86
N PHE A 183 0.03 9.39 3.29
CA PHE A 183 -0.65 9.87 2.09
C PHE A 183 -0.35 9.03 0.85
N ILE A 184 0.90 8.58 0.67
CA ILE A 184 1.24 7.62 -0.40
C ILE A 184 0.39 6.36 -0.24
N LEU A 185 0.30 5.83 0.98
CA LEU A 185 -0.53 4.67 1.30
C LEU A 185 -2.02 4.94 1.00
N PHE A 186 -2.53 6.13 1.31
CA PHE A 186 -3.91 6.52 0.96
C PHE A 186 -4.15 6.51 -0.56
N VAL A 187 -3.21 7.05 -1.35
CA VAL A 187 -3.28 7.04 -2.82
C VAL A 187 -3.20 5.61 -3.37
N VAL A 188 -2.39 4.73 -2.79
CA VAL A 188 -2.37 3.29 -3.11
C VAL A 188 -3.75 2.67 -2.87
N GLY A 189 -4.40 3.00 -1.74
CA GLY A 189 -5.76 2.54 -1.46
C GLY A 189 -6.77 2.99 -2.52
N ILE A 190 -6.68 4.23 -3.00
CA ILE A 190 -7.51 4.73 -4.10
C ILE A 190 -7.22 3.99 -5.41
N MET A 191 -5.94 3.75 -5.72
CA MET A 191 -5.53 3.00 -6.90
C MET A 191 -6.17 1.60 -6.91
N LEU A 192 -6.08 0.87 -5.79
CA LEU A 192 -6.72 -0.44 -5.65
C LEU A 192 -8.23 -0.39 -5.81
N LEU A 193 -8.92 0.58 -5.19
CA LEU A 193 -10.37 0.73 -5.37
C LEU A 193 -10.75 1.01 -6.83
N SER A 194 -9.92 1.75 -7.55
CA SER A 194 -10.15 2.02 -8.97
C SER A 194 -9.97 0.79 -9.86
N GLU A 195 -9.11 -0.16 -9.48
CA GLU A 195 -8.89 -1.40 -10.23
C GLU A 195 -10.13 -2.31 -10.26
N VAL A 196 -10.98 -2.23 -9.22
CA VAL A 196 -12.27 -2.95 -9.16
C VAL A 196 -13.27 -2.44 -10.21
N GLY A 197 -13.07 -1.21 -10.68
CA GLY A 197 -13.91 -0.53 -11.67
C GLY A 197 -14.03 -1.24 -13.02
N GLY A 198 -13.01 -2.00 -13.41
CA GLY A 198 -12.99 -2.79 -14.63
C GLY A 198 -12.19 -2.14 -15.76
N HIS A 199 -11.37 -2.96 -16.42
CA HIS A 199 -10.67 -2.62 -17.66
C HIS A 199 -11.61 -2.81 -18.87
N GLY A 200 -12.52 -1.87 -19.09
CA GLY A 200 -13.34 -1.79 -20.30
C GLY A 200 -14.35 -2.93 -20.52
N GLU A 201 -15.20 -2.74 -21.54
CA GLU A 201 -16.41 -3.53 -21.85
C GLU A 201 -16.21 -5.04 -22.11
N ASP A 202 -15.00 -5.58 -22.01
CA ASP A 202 -14.64 -6.95 -22.42
C ASP A 202 -14.14 -7.86 -21.28
N LYS A 203 -14.29 -7.48 -20.00
CA LYS A 203 -13.76 -8.29 -18.88
C LYS A 203 -14.76 -8.59 -17.76
N GLN A 204 -14.54 -9.78 -17.19
CA GLN A 204 -15.30 -10.53 -16.19
C GLN A 204 -15.56 -9.80 -14.84
N THR A 205 -15.18 -8.53 -14.68
CA THR A 205 -15.39 -7.75 -13.46
C THR A 205 -15.59 -6.28 -13.82
N PHE A 206 -16.72 -5.70 -13.41
CA PHE A 206 -17.04 -4.28 -13.59
C PHE A 206 -17.74 -3.73 -12.35
N LEU A 207 -17.55 -2.43 -12.09
CA LEU A 207 -18.27 -1.70 -11.05
C LEU A 207 -18.77 -0.37 -11.61
N LYS A 208 -20.10 -0.24 -11.70
CA LYS A 208 -20.78 0.99 -12.10
C LYS A 208 -21.40 1.65 -10.88
N PHE A 209 -21.09 2.92 -10.66
CA PHE A 209 -21.77 3.77 -9.67
C PHE A 209 -22.65 4.78 -10.39
N PHE A 210 -23.93 4.85 -10.03
CA PHE A 210 -24.88 5.82 -10.62
C PHE A 210 -24.91 5.78 -12.16
N GLY A 211 -24.72 4.58 -12.75
CA GLY A 211 -24.65 4.39 -14.20
C GLY A 211 -23.34 4.84 -14.87
N LYS A 212 -22.34 5.31 -14.12
CA LYS A 212 -21.00 5.61 -14.62
C LYS A 212 -20.00 4.51 -14.27
N GLU A 213 -19.18 4.15 -15.24
CA GLU A 213 -18.08 3.20 -15.07
C GLU A 213 -16.94 3.82 -14.28
N VAL A 214 -16.43 3.08 -13.30
CA VAL A 214 -15.20 3.43 -12.62
C VAL A 214 -14.05 2.94 -13.50
N ASN A 215 -13.22 3.85 -13.99
CA ASN A 215 -12.04 3.47 -14.76
C ASN A 215 -10.83 3.27 -13.83
N PRO A 216 -10.00 2.25 -14.07
CA PRO A 216 -8.79 2.03 -13.30
C PRO A 216 -7.82 3.21 -13.48
N MET A 217 -7.23 3.64 -12.37
CA MET A 217 -6.19 4.65 -12.36
C MET A 217 -4.94 4.09 -13.05
N SER A 218 -4.39 4.81 -14.01
CA SER A 218 -3.15 4.36 -14.66
C SER A 218 -1.96 4.40 -13.68
N LYS A 219 -1.06 3.41 -13.76
CA LYS A 219 0.18 3.39 -12.96
C LYS A 219 1.04 4.64 -13.20
N ALA A 220 1.01 5.20 -14.42
CA ALA A 220 1.68 6.46 -14.72
C ALA A 220 1.08 7.63 -13.92
N THR A 221 -0.25 7.72 -13.83
CA THR A 221 -0.94 8.71 -12.99
C THR A 221 -0.55 8.54 -11.53
N PHE A 222 -0.47 7.30 -11.05
CA PHE A 222 -0.07 6.99 -9.68
C PHE A 222 1.35 7.50 -9.37
N TYR A 223 2.35 7.13 -10.17
CA TYR A 223 3.73 7.60 -9.97
C TYR A 223 3.87 9.10 -10.16
N PHE A 224 3.09 9.70 -11.06
CA PHE A 224 3.06 11.15 -11.23
C PHE A 224 2.55 11.83 -9.96
N VAL A 225 1.43 11.36 -9.38
CA VAL A 225 0.88 11.89 -8.13
C VAL A 225 1.90 11.78 -7.00
N ILE A 226 2.52 10.62 -6.79
CA ILE A 226 3.56 10.45 -5.76
C ILE A 226 4.73 11.40 -5.97
N THR A 227 5.21 11.50 -7.21
CA THR A 227 6.34 12.38 -7.54
C THR A 227 6.01 13.84 -7.22
N VAL A 228 4.82 14.31 -7.64
CA VAL A 228 4.35 15.66 -7.34
C VAL A 228 4.21 15.87 -5.84
N MET A 229 3.65 14.92 -5.11
CA MET A 229 3.51 14.99 -3.65
C MET A 229 4.86 15.13 -2.94
N VAL A 230 5.83 14.30 -3.30
CA VAL A 230 7.20 14.36 -2.76
C VAL A 230 7.84 15.71 -3.09
N LEU A 231 7.71 16.20 -4.32
CA LEU A 231 8.27 17.48 -4.73
C LEU A 231 7.63 18.65 -3.97
N VAL A 232 6.30 18.67 -3.86
CA VAL A 232 5.56 19.70 -3.11
C VAL A 232 5.98 19.70 -1.66
N ASP A 233 6.09 18.53 -1.02
CA ASP A 233 6.52 18.41 0.38
C ASP A 233 7.96 18.91 0.58
N ILE A 234 8.88 18.58 -0.34
CA ILE A 234 10.26 19.09 -0.30
C ILE A 234 10.28 20.62 -0.42
N VAL A 235 9.51 21.19 -1.35
CA VAL A 235 9.43 22.65 -1.56
C VAL A 235 8.83 23.33 -0.34
N GLN A 236 7.71 22.82 0.18
CA GLN A 236 7.02 23.36 1.35
C GLN A 236 7.91 23.29 2.60
N SER A 237 8.59 22.16 2.83
CA SER A 237 9.51 21.97 3.96
C SER A 237 10.68 22.97 3.91
N ARG A 238 11.27 23.19 2.72
CA ARG A 238 12.32 24.20 2.54
C ARG A 238 11.80 25.62 2.75
N TYR A 239 10.60 25.92 2.26
CA TYR A 239 9.97 27.23 2.42
C TYR A 239 9.67 27.55 3.89
N GLN A 240 9.06 26.61 4.62
CA GLN A 240 8.78 26.76 6.05
C GLN A 240 10.06 26.96 6.88
N LYS A 241 11.12 26.17 6.62
CA LYS A 241 12.43 26.37 7.28
C LYS A 241 13.02 27.76 7.02
N LYS A 242 12.87 28.29 5.80
CA LYS A 242 13.34 29.64 5.46
C LYS A 242 12.52 30.73 6.14
N LEU A 243 11.21 30.56 6.25
CA LEU A 243 10.31 31.47 6.98
C LEU A 243 10.62 31.50 8.48
N LEU A 244 10.81 30.34 9.10
CA LEU A 244 11.17 30.23 10.52
C LEU A 244 12.50 30.94 10.80
N ARG A 245 13.53 30.69 9.99
CA ARG A 245 14.81 31.39 10.11
C ARG A 245 14.70 32.91 9.96
N LYS A 246 13.84 33.39 9.06
CA LYS A 246 13.57 34.83 8.92
C LYS A 246 12.88 35.42 10.14
N ARG A 247 11.94 34.70 10.75
CA ARG A 247 11.27 35.13 11.99
C ARG A 247 12.23 35.17 13.17
N GLU A 248 13.10 34.18 13.30
CA GLU A 248 14.15 34.15 14.33
C GLU A 248 15.15 35.31 14.20
N LEU A 249 15.54 35.64 12.96
CA LEU A 249 16.42 36.78 12.69
C LEU A 249 15.74 38.13 12.94
N ALA A 250 14.42 38.24 12.70
CA ALA A 250 13.66 39.46 12.98
C ALA A 250 13.33 39.66 14.47
N ALA A 251 13.47 38.60 15.29
CA ALA A 251 13.23 38.62 16.73
C ALA A 251 14.52 38.87 17.56
N LYS A 252 15.69 38.94 16.92
CA LYS A 252 16.97 39.32 17.52
C LYS A 252 17.31 40.77 17.19
#